data_AF-A0A969EBC9-F1
#
_entry.id   AF-A0A969EBC9-F1
#
_cell.length_a   1.000
_cell.length_b   1.000
_cell.length_c   1.000
_cell.angle_alpha   90.00
_cell.angle_beta   90.00
_cell.angle_gamma   90.00
#
_symmetry.space_group_name_H-M   'P 1'
#
loop_
_entity.id
_entity.type
_entity.pdbx_description
1 polymer ?
#
loop_
_entity_poly.entity_id
_entity_poly.type
_entity_poly.pdbx_seq_one_letter_code
_entity_poly.pdbx_strand_id
1 'polypeptide(L)'
;MESLESNPSNLPPALRPIYTTPEINQPILLYKGSLEITQSEQTIQGQGSVRFEWFPRAGIRFQFNSDHPIGSSVNLDPAKLKLVDASATTDIGLTNLGIGEIISASGWIERQLGIGSDQNLAYVLCHIVNFHNCFGNQRAALCSESSWTLLERHVLEAEGWQLTLDQLETTADHIKQLNDQGGFAITHIAKLETV
;
A
#
# COMPACT_ATOMS: atom_id res chain seq x y z
N MET A 1 -16.13 -39.74 -11.61
CA MET A 1 -15.94 -38.41 -12.24
C MET A 1 -14.58 -37.95 -11.74
N GLU A 2 -13.53 -38.37 -12.43
CA GLU A 2 -12.14 -38.14 -12.03
C GLU A 2 -11.85 -36.65 -12.14
N SER A 3 -11.47 -36.02 -11.02
CA SER A 3 -10.90 -34.68 -11.02
C SER A 3 -9.59 -34.73 -11.78
N LEU A 4 -9.54 -34.09 -12.95
CA LEU A 4 -8.30 -33.71 -13.59
C LEU A 4 -7.52 -32.84 -12.60
N GLU A 5 -6.60 -33.46 -11.85
CA GLU A 5 -5.59 -32.74 -11.10
C GLU A 5 -4.73 -32.00 -12.13
N SER A 6 -5.09 -30.75 -12.42
CA SER A 6 -4.29 -29.90 -13.28
C SER A 6 -2.93 -29.75 -12.63
N ASN A 7 -1.90 -30.34 -13.23
CA ASN A 7 -0.53 -30.18 -12.78
C ASN A 7 -0.24 -28.68 -12.59
N PRO A 8 0.08 -28.21 -11.37
CA PRO A 8 0.21 -26.79 -11.07
C PRO A 8 1.28 -26.10 -11.93
N SER A 9 2.23 -26.86 -12.52
CA SER A 9 3.19 -26.35 -13.50
C SER A 9 2.56 -25.77 -14.78
N ASN A 10 1.32 -26.12 -15.08
CA ASN A 10 0.61 -25.67 -16.29
C ASN A 10 -0.29 -24.46 -16.05
N LEU A 11 -0.41 -23.99 -14.80
CA LEU A 11 -1.20 -22.82 -14.46
C LEU A 11 -0.34 -21.55 -14.58
N PRO A 12 -0.94 -20.42 -14.98
CA PRO A 12 -0.22 -19.16 -15.02
C PRO A 12 0.22 -18.74 -13.61
N PRO A 13 1.38 -18.08 -13.46
CA PRO A 13 1.86 -17.63 -12.16
C PRO A 13 0.92 -16.57 -11.58
N ALA A 14 0.69 -16.63 -10.27
CA ALA A 14 -0.07 -15.62 -9.55
C ALA A 14 0.64 -14.26 -9.53
N LEU A 15 -0.15 -13.20 -9.54
CA LEU A 15 0.30 -11.82 -9.34
C LEU A 15 0.90 -11.68 -7.94
N ARG A 16 1.96 -10.87 -7.84
CA ARG A 16 2.66 -10.64 -6.57
C ARG A 16 2.27 -9.30 -5.96
N PRO A 17 1.80 -9.27 -4.70
CA PRO A 17 1.50 -8.02 -4.02
C PRO A 17 2.76 -7.22 -3.69
N ILE A 18 2.70 -5.90 -3.96
CA ILE A 18 3.70 -4.95 -3.44
C ILE A 18 3.49 -4.74 -1.92
N TYR A 19 2.24 -4.63 -1.49
CA TYR A 19 1.84 -4.51 -0.10
C TYR A 19 0.90 -5.63 0.31
N THR A 20 1.05 -6.09 1.55
CA THR A 20 0.16 -7.05 2.20
C THR A 20 -0.31 -6.50 3.54
N THR A 21 -1.37 -7.08 4.08
CA THR A 21 -1.86 -6.80 5.44
C THR A 21 -1.83 -8.11 6.23
N PRO A 22 -0.75 -8.46 6.92
CA PRO A 22 -0.67 -9.69 7.73
C PRO A 22 -1.83 -9.86 8.73
N GLU A 23 -2.32 -8.75 9.26
CA GLU A 23 -3.49 -8.69 10.13
C GLU A 23 -4.54 -7.72 9.56
N ILE A 24 -5.82 -7.97 9.86
CA ILE A 24 -6.88 -7.02 9.52
C ILE A 24 -6.62 -5.68 10.21
N ASN A 25 -6.99 -4.57 9.57
CA ASN A 25 -6.85 -3.21 10.07
C ASN A 25 -5.41 -2.75 10.31
N GLN A 26 -4.40 -3.56 9.97
CA GLN A 26 -3.01 -3.19 10.11
C GLN A 26 -2.65 -2.06 9.14
N PRO A 27 -2.02 -0.97 9.61
CA PRO A 27 -1.50 0.07 8.74
C PRO A 27 -0.47 -0.48 7.75
N ILE A 28 -0.52 -0.01 6.51
CA ILE A 28 0.44 -0.42 5.47
C ILE A 28 1.63 0.54 5.50
N LEU A 29 2.83 0.02 5.75
CA LEU A 29 4.06 0.81 5.70
C LEU A 29 4.40 1.11 4.23
N LEU A 30 4.37 2.39 3.85
CA LEU A 30 4.68 2.85 2.50
C LEU A 30 6.13 3.34 2.39
N TYR A 31 6.66 3.91 3.47
CA TYR A 31 8.03 4.40 3.54
C TYR A 31 8.53 4.42 4.98
N LYS A 32 9.82 4.15 5.18
CA LYS A 32 10.53 4.34 6.45
C LYS A 32 11.96 4.76 6.15
N GLY A 33 12.39 5.88 6.71
CA GLY A 33 13.72 6.43 6.44
C GLY A 33 13.80 7.92 6.71
N SER A 34 14.71 8.58 5.99
CA SER A 34 15.00 9.99 6.16
C SER A 34 13.89 10.87 5.55
N LEU A 35 13.40 11.80 6.35
CA LEU A 35 12.37 12.75 5.96
C LEU A 35 12.90 14.17 6.12
N GLU A 36 12.43 15.08 5.26
CA GLU A 36 12.61 16.52 5.46
C GLU A 36 11.24 17.19 5.51
N ILE A 37 11.03 18.04 6.51
CA ILE A 37 9.87 18.93 6.58
C ILE A 37 10.35 20.34 6.24
N THR A 38 9.73 20.96 5.24
CA THR A 38 10.01 22.34 4.86
C THR A 38 8.79 23.23 5.13
N GLN A 39 8.97 24.28 5.93
CA GLN A 39 7.95 25.27 6.27
C GLN A 39 8.61 26.67 6.37
N SER A 40 8.03 27.69 5.74
CA SER A 40 8.51 29.08 5.81
C SER A 40 10.03 29.24 5.58
N GLU A 41 10.55 28.60 4.53
CA GLU A 41 11.98 28.56 4.16
C GLU A 41 12.91 27.79 5.12
N GLN A 42 12.37 27.24 6.20
CA GLN A 42 13.11 26.39 7.13
C GLN A 42 12.94 24.93 6.74
N THR A 43 14.04 24.18 6.72
CA THR A 43 14.03 22.74 6.45
C THR A 43 14.60 22.00 7.63
N ILE A 44 13.89 20.96 8.03
CA ILE A 44 14.22 20.15 9.20
C ILE A 44 14.35 18.72 8.72
N GLN A 45 15.53 18.16 8.93
CA GLN A 45 15.81 16.77 8.60
C GLN A 45 15.59 15.91 9.83
N GLY A 46 15.09 14.70 9.60
CA GLY A 46 14.80 13.75 10.66
C GLY A 46 14.52 12.36 10.11
N GLN A 47 14.11 11.47 11.00
CA GLN A 47 13.72 10.11 10.65
C GLN A 47 12.22 9.94 10.83
N GLY A 48 11.61 9.07 10.03
CA GLY A 48 10.19 8.83 10.16
C GLY A 48 9.64 7.72 9.30
N SER A 49 8.32 7.69 9.22
CA SER A 49 7.60 6.73 8.39
C SER A 49 6.35 7.34 7.79
N VAL A 50 6.00 6.87 6.60
CA VAL A 50 4.74 7.15 5.92
C VAL A 50 3.95 5.86 5.83
N ARG A 51 2.69 5.90 6.23
CA ARG A 51 1.82 4.72 6.31
C ARG A 51 0.45 5.03 5.76
N PHE A 52 -0.18 4.05 5.13
CA PHE A 52 -1.61 4.09 4.89
C PHE A 52 -2.31 3.58 6.15
N GLU A 53 -3.21 4.38 6.71
CA GLU A 53 -4.04 4.02 7.86
C GLU A 53 -5.50 3.90 7.43
N TRP A 54 -6.19 2.86 7.92
CA TRP A 54 -7.60 2.63 7.64
C TRP A 54 -8.53 3.51 8.48
N PHE A 55 -8.13 3.78 9.73
CA PHE A 55 -8.94 4.50 10.72
C PHE A 55 -8.27 5.79 11.18
N PRO A 56 -9.05 6.75 11.70
CA PRO A 56 -10.52 6.82 11.67
C PRO A 56 -11.08 7.12 10.26
N ARG A 57 -10.21 7.58 9.35
CA ARG A 57 -10.52 7.76 7.92
C ARG A 57 -9.32 7.27 7.11
N ALA A 58 -9.61 6.42 6.13
CA ALA A 58 -8.63 5.89 5.19
C ALA A 58 -7.80 7.02 4.58
N GLY A 59 -6.47 6.93 4.71
CA GLY A 59 -5.56 7.95 4.18
C GLY A 59 -4.11 7.73 4.54
N ILE A 60 -3.24 8.51 3.91
CA ILE A 60 -1.80 8.42 4.14
C ILE A 60 -1.41 9.38 5.27
N ARG A 61 -0.74 8.83 6.28
CA ARG A 61 -0.20 9.54 7.44
C ARG A 61 1.31 9.48 7.45
N PHE A 62 1.92 10.47 8.12
CA PHE A 62 3.34 10.43 8.41
C PHE A 62 3.61 10.66 9.89
N GLN A 63 4.75 10.14 10.33
CA GLN A 63 5.37 10.41 11.62
C GLN A 63 6.81 10.79 11.37
N PHE A 64 7.29 11.80 12.09
CA PHE A 64 8.59 12.42 11.93
C PHE A 64 9.19 12.71 13.30
N ASN A 65 10.47 12.43 13.47
CA ASN A 65 11.25 12.80 14.65
C ASN A 65 12.61 13.39 14.24
N SER A 66 13.07 14.42 14.93
CA SER A 66 14.38 15.05 14.72
C SER A 66 15.04 15.42 16.04
N ASP A 67 16.33 15.12 16.17
CA ASP A 67 17.16 15.45 17.34
C ASP A 67 17.73 16.87 17.27
N HIS A 68 17.42 17.64 16.22
CA HIS A 68 17.92 18.99 16.08
C HIS A 68 17.07 19.99 16.87
N PRO A 69 17.64 20.67 17.90
CA PRO A 69 16.93 21.74 18.60
C PRO A 69 16.83 22.94 17.65
N ILE A 70 15.64 23.22 17.13
CA ILE A 70 15.44 24.38 16.27
C ILE A 70 15.22 25.62 17.14
N GLY A 71 15.93 26.70 16.81
CA GLY A 71 15.69 28.03 17.36
C GLY A 71 14.44 28.75 16.82
N SER A 72 13.52 28.07 16.14
CA SER A 72 12.38 28.68 15.45
C SER A 72 11.25 27.72 15.10
N SER A 73 10.05 28.28 15.28
CA SER A 73 8.68 27.82 15.03
C SER A 73 8.45 26.89 13.84
N VAL A 74 8.40 25.58 14.09
CA VAL A 74 7.44 24.77 13.35
C VAL A 74 6.07 25.10 13.90
N ASN A 75 5.11 25.38 13.03
CA ASN A 75 3.72 25.63 13.39
C ASN A 75 2.82 24.63 12.66
N LEU A 76 1.51 24.68 12.95
CA LEU A 76 0.50 23.85 12.28
C LEU A 76 0.10 24.36 10.88
N ASP A 77 0.87 25.30 10.32
CA ASP A 77 0.65 25.83 8.97
C ASP A 77 0.99 24.77 7.89
N PRO A 78 0.50 24.93 6.64
CA PRO A 78 0.86 24.03 5.54
C PRO A 78 2.37 23.87 5.40
N ALA A 79 2.82 22.63 5.22
CA ALA A 79 4.22 22.30 5.07
C ALA A 79 4.43 21.34 3.89
N LYS A 80 5.69 21.15 3.50
CA LYS A 80 6.08 20.14 2.52
C LYS A 80 6.84 19.03 3.21
N LEU A 81 6.52 17.79 2.84
CA LEU A 81 7.26 16.60 3.26
C LEU A 81 8.02 16.06 2.08
N LYS A 82 9.32 15.84 2.27
CA LYS A 82 10.17 15.15 1.31
C LYS A 82 10.60 13.80 1.86
N LEU A 83 10.40 12.75 1.07
CA LEU A 83 10.91 11.41 1.30
C LEU A 83 12.29 11.34 0.64
N VAL A 84 13.36 11.47 1.43
CA VAL A 84 14.71 11.74 0.92
C VAL A 84 15.18 10.66 -0.03
N ASP A 85 15.11 9.39 0.41
CA ASP A 85 15.63 8.26 -0.36
C ASP A 85 14.79 7.98 -1.62
N ALA A 86 13.53 8.40 -1.60
CA ALA A 86 12.62 8.24 -2.73
C ALA A 86 12.59 9.46 -3.67
N SER A 87 13.33 10.53 -3.32
CA SER A 87 13.38 11.80 -4.07
C SER A 87 11.99 12.37 -4.41
N ALA A 88 11.04 12.20 -3.48
CA ALA A 88 9.64 12.56 -3.68
C ALA A 88 9.21 13.63 -2.68
N THR A 89 8.41 14.61 -3.11
CA THR A 89 7.94 15.73 -2.27
C THR A 89 6.43 15.87 -2.40
N THR A 90 5.74 16.15 -1.30
CA THR A 90 4.29 16.39 -1.28
C THR A 90 3.88 17.41 -0.22
N ASP A 91 2.70 17.97 -0.39
CA ASP A 91 2.09 18.87 0.58
C ASP A 91 1.48 18.05 1.73
N ILE A 92 1.70 18.54 2.96
CA ILE A 92 1.23 17.89 4.19
C ILE A 92 0.46 18.87 5.08
N GLY A 93 -0.53 18.31 5.77
CA GLY A 93 -1.19 18.97 6.90
C GLY A 93 -0.67 18.39 8.21
N LEU A 94 -0.31 19.25 9.16
CA LEU A 94 0.20 18.87 10.48
C LEU A 94 -0.95 18.74 11.48
N THR A 95 -1.00 17.63 12.24
CA THR A 95 -1.98 17.42 13.32
C THR A 95 -1.39 17.60 14.69
N ASN A 96 -0.16 17.12 14.88
CA ASN A 96 0.52 17.15 16.15
C ASN A 96 1.94 17.64 15.94
N LEU A 97 2.39 18.45 16.89
CA LEU A 97 3.74 18.95 16.98
C LEU A 97 4.19 18.88 18.44
N GLY A 98 5.20 18.08 18.71
CA GLY A 98 5.89 18.04 19.99
C GLY A 98 7.20 18.82 19.87
N ILE A 99 7.34 19.88 20.67
CA ILE A 99 8.56 20.68 20.76
C ILE A 99 9.20 20.38 22.12
N GLY A 100 10.43 19.86 22.10
CA GLY A 100 11.20 19.48 23.29
C GLY A 100 12.65 19.21 22.93
N GLU A 101 13.31 18.30 23.64
CA GLU A 101 14.66 17.82 23.26
C GLU A 101 14.66 17.15 21.88
N ILE A 102 13.55 16.50 21.54
CA ILE A 102 13.30 15.90 20.23
C ILE A 102 12.07 16.58 19.65
N ILE A 103 12.17 16.98 18.39
CA ILE A 103 11.03 17.49 17.63
C ILE A 103 10.29 16.29 17.07
N SER A 104 9.00 16.21 17.36
CA SER A 104 8.12 15.21 16.77
C SER A 104 7.00 15.90 16.01
N ALA A 105 6.71 15.41 14.81
CA ALA A 105 5.61 15.90 14.00
C ALA A 105 4.84 14.72 13.41
N SER A 106 3.52 14.87 13.33
CA SER A 106 2.66 13.93 12.62
C SER A 106 1.58 14.65 11.86
N GLY A 107 1.04 13.99 10.84
CA GLY A 107 0.00 14.59 10.03
C GLY A 107 -0.43 13.70 8.90
N TRP A 108 -0.99 14.32 7.87
CA TRP A 108 -1.50 13.64 6.69
C TRP A 108 -0.90 14.21 5.41
N ILE A 109 -0.88 13.37 4.39
CA ILE A 109 -0.50 13.79 3.05
C ILE A 109 -1.76 14.31 2.33
N GLU A 110 -1.71 15.55 1.85
CA GLU A 110 -2.87 16.21 1.23
C GLU A 110 -3.03 15.86 -0.25
N ARG A 111 -1.90 15.67 -0.93
CA ARG A 111 -1.87 15.42 -2.38
C ARG A 111 -1.28 14.06 -2.69
N GLN A 112 -1.74 13.51 -3.81
CA GLN A 112 -1.20 12.26 -4.34
C GLN A 112 0.33 12.39 -4.50
N LEU A 113 1.05 11.46 -3.90
CA LEU A 113 2.49 11.33 -4.05
C LEU A 113 2.76 10.39 -5.23
N GLY A 114 3.29 10.93 -6.32
CA GLY A 114 3.81 10.16 -7.45
C GLY A 114 5.33 10.03 -7.34
N ILE A 115 5.85 8.82 -7.58
CA ILE A 115 7.29 8.56 -7.63
C ILE A 115 7.59 7.89 -8.98
N GLY A 116 8.59 8.39 -9.70
CA GLY A 116 8.96 7.90 -11.02
C GLY A 116 8.29 8.64 -12.17
N SER A 117 8.17 7.98 -13.32
CA SER A 117 7.57 8.52 -14.56
C SER A 117 6.38 7.68 -14.99
N ASP A 118 5.40 8.32 -15.60
CA ASP A 118 4.20 7.73 -16.20
C ASP A 118 4.36 7.40 -17.70
N GLN A 119 5.57 7.57 -18.26
CA GLN A 119 5.85 7.25 -19.65
C GLN A 119 6.07 5.75 -19.87
N ASN A 120 5.55 5.22 -20.97
CA ASN A 120 5.66 3.81 -21.37
C ASN A 120 5.15 2.82 -20.31
N LEU A 121 3.97 3.10 -19.76
CA LEU A 121 3.32 2.28 -18.76
C LEU A 121 2.93 0.90 -19.34
N ALA A 122 3.59 -0.16 -18.88
CA ALA A 122 3.28 -1.53 -19.31
C ALA A 122 1.97 -2.05 -18.69
N TYR A 123 1.71 -1.73 -17.42
CA TYR A 123 0.50 -2.13 -16.70
C TYR A 123 0.33 -1.28 -15.43
N VAL A 124 -0.87 -1.32 -14.84
CA VAL A 124 -1.17 -0.80 -13.51
C VAL A 124 -1.41 -1.97 -12.56
N LEU A 125 -0.84 -1.91 -11.36
CA LEU A 125 -1.08 -2.87 -10.29
C LEU A 125 -1.85 -2.20 -9.15
N CYS A 126 -2.96 -2.79 -8.71
CA CYS A 126 -3.83 -2.24 -7.67
C CYS A 126 -4.11 -3.27 -6.59
N HIS A 127 -4.09 -2.86 -5.33
CA HIS A 127 -4.57 -3.68 -4.21
C HIS A 127 -6.06 -3.49 -4.04
N ILE A 128 -6.81 -4.60 -3.95
CA ILE A 128 -8.25 -4.57 -3.69
C ILE A 128 -8.52 -5.04 -2.26
N VAL A 129 -9.32 -4.24 -1.55
CA VAL A 129 -9.61 -4.38 -0.13
C VAL A 129 -11.00 -4.99 0.05
N ASN A 130 -11.12 -5.94 0.98
CA ASN A 130 -12.39 -6.60 1.37
C ASN A 130 -13.21 -7.20 0.22
N PHE A 131 -12.58 -7.53 -0.90
CA PHE A 131 -13.25 -8.18 -2.01
C PHE A 131 -13.34 -9.66 -1.72
N HIS A 132 -14.54 -10.22 -1.77
CA HIS A 132 -14.79 -11.62 -1.47
C HIS A 132 -16.02 -12.12 -2.26
N ASN A 133 -16.17 -13.44 -2.37
CA ASN A 133 -17.24 -14.11 -3.10
C ASN A 133 -17.29 -13.78 -4.60
N CYS A 134 -16.14 -13.64 -5.25
CA CYS A 134 -16.11 -13.53 -6.70
C CYS A 134 -16.20 -14.93 -7.31
N PHE A 135 -17.23 -15.18 -8.13
CA PHE A 135 -17.42 -16.48 -8.74
C PHE A 135 -16.60 -16.61 -10.02
N GLY A 136 -15.79 -17.67 -10.12
CA GLY A 136 -14.95 -17.95 -11.27
C GLY A 136 -14.25 -19.29 -11.14
N ASN A 137 -13.85 -19.86 -12.27
CA ASN A 137 -13.23 -21.19 -12.33
C ASN A 137 -11.75 -21.15 -12.73
N GLN A 138 -11.20 -19.96 -13.00
CA GLN A 138 -9.79 -19.83 -13.35
C GLN A 138 -8.91 -19.86 -12.09
N ARG A 139 -7.73 -20.45 -12.23
CA ARG A 139 -6.77 -20.64 -11.14
C ARG A 139 -5.41 -20.10 -11.55
N ALA A 140 -4.71 -19.53 -10.59
CA ALA A 140 -3.30 -19.17 -10.70
C ALA A 140 -2.48 -20.02 -9.72
N ALA A 141 -1.22 -20.27 -10.06
CA ALA A 141 -0.30 -20.98 -9.18
C ALA A 141 0.63 -19.98 -8.49
N LEU A 142 0.64 -20.01 -7.16
CA LEU A 142 1.68 -19.37 -6.34
C LEU A 142 2.72 -20.43 -5.96
N CYS A 143 3.95 -20.23 -6.41
CA CYS A 143 5.08 -21.08 -6.07
C CYS A 143 5.82 -20.51 -4.87
N SER A 144 5.85 -21.28 -3.77
CA SER A 144 6.76 -21.07 -2.64
C SER A 144 7.96 -22.02 -2.76
N GLU A 145 8.97 -21.86 -1.91
CA GLU A 145 10.19 -22.70 -1.95
C GLU A 145 9.92 -24.22 -1.84
N SER A 146 8.77 -24.63 -1.28
CA SER A 146 8.46 -26.04 -1.05
C SER A 146 7.00 -26.44 -1.29
N SER A 147 6.13 -25.50 -1.66
CA SER A 147 4.71 -25.77 -1.87
C SER A 147 4.12 -24.95 -3.02
N TRP A 148 3.01 -25.46 -3.55
CA TRP A 148 2.18 -24.76 -4.51
C TRP A 148 0.84 -24.46 -3.88
N THR A 149 0.42 -23.20 -3.94
CA THR A 149 -0.91 -22.78 -3.53
C THR A 149 -1.71 -22.39 -4.76
N LEU A 150 -2.91 -22.96 -4.91
CA LEU A 150 -3.84 -22.60 -6.00
C LEU A 150 -4.69 -21.42 -5.55
N LEU A 151 -4.61 -20.32 -6.29
CA LEU A 151 -5.34 -19.09 -6.01
C LEU A 151 -6.47 -18.91 -7.02
N GLU A 152 -7.55 -18.28 -6.60
CA GLU A 152 -8.63 -17.87 -7.50
C GLU A 152 -8.16 -16.72 -8.38
N ARG A 153 -8.44 -16.84 -9.69
CA ARG A 153 -8.15 -15.84 -10.69
C ARG A 153 -9.43 -15.45 -11.42
N HIS A 154 -9.56 -14.17 -11.74
CA HIS A 154 -10.56 -13.66 -12.67
C HIS A 154 -9.86 -12.84 -13.75
N VAL A 155 -10.23 -13.06 -15.00
CA VAL A 155 -9.76 -12.26 -16.13
C VAL A 155 -10.97 -11.64 -16.81
N LEU A 156 -10.96 -10.33 -16.93
CA LEU A 156 -11.98 -9.54 -17.59
C LEU A 156 -11.32 -8.81 -18.76
N GLU A 157 -11.92 -8.89 -19.94
CA GLU A 157 -11.41 -8.27 -21.15
C GLU A 157 -12.47 -7.38 -21.79
N ALA A 158 -12.10 -6.17 -22.18
CA ALA A 158 -12.97 -5.23 -22.90
C ALA A 158 -12.14 -4.20 -23.66
N GLU A 159 -12.51 -3.90 -24.91
CA GLU A 159 -11.94 -2.80 -25.70
C GLU A 159 -10.40 -2.80 -25.77
N GLY A 160 -9.78 -3.98 -25.90
CA GLY A 160 -8.31 -4.13 -25.94
C GLY A 160 -7.60 -4.00 -24.58
N TRP A 161 -8.35 -4.01 -23.48
CA TRP A 161 -7.81 -4.05 -22.11
C TRP A 161 -8.09 -5.39 -21.45
N GLN A 162 -7.16 -5.82 -20.60
CA GLN A 162 -7.29 -6.99 -19.74
C GLN A 162 -7.06 -6.60 -18.28
N LEU A 163 -8.03 -6.95 -17.45
CA LEU A 163 -7.95 -6.88 -15.99
C LEU A 163 -7.81 -8.30 -15.44
N THR A 164 -6.65 -8.62 -14.90
CA THR A 164 -6.40 -9.86 -14.14
C THR A 164 -6.54 -9.56 -12.66
N LEU A 165 -7.34 -10.34 -11.95
CA LEU A 165 -7.54 -10.25 -10.51
C LEU A 165 -7.16 -11.59 -9.87
N ASP A 166 -6.20 -11.57 -8.97
CA ASP A 166 -5.80 -12.74 -8.19
C ASP A 166 -6.13 -12.54 -6.72
N GLN A 167 -6.68 -13.59 -6.13
CA GLN A 167 -6.85 -13.70 -4.68
C GLN A 167 -5.49 -13.82 -3.99
N LEU A 168 -5.32 -13.21 -2.82
CA LEU A 168 -4.14 -13.43 -1.99
C LEU A 168 -4.26 -14.72 -1.17
N GLU A 169 -3.14 -15.36 -0.84
CA GLU A 169 -3.10 -16.58 -0.01
C GLU A 169 -3.76 -16.38 1.36
N THR A 170 -3.65 -15.18 1.95
CA THR A 170 -4.23 -14.85 3.26
C THR A 170 -5.73 -14.52 3.22
N THR A 171 -6.36 -14.55 2.05
CA THR A 171 -7.74 -14.05 1.88
C THR A 171 -8.76 -14.83 2.68
N ALA A 172 -8.65 -16.16 2.73
CA ALA A 172 -9.59 -16.98 3.48
C ALA A 172 -9.58 -16.63 4.98
N ASP A 173 -8.38 -16.47 5.55
CA ASP A 173 -8.21 -16.07 6.95
C ASP A 173 -8.70 -14.64 7.20
N HIS A 174 -8.39 -13.72 6.30
CA HIS A 174 -8.89 -12.34 6.38
C HIS A 174 -10.41 -12.28 6.32
N ILE A 175 -11.07 -12.99 5.40
CA ILE A 175 -12.54 -13.01 5.30
C ILE A 175 -13.16 -13.48 6.61
N LYS A 176 -12.60 -14.54 7.22
CA LYS A 176 -13.06 -15.03 8.52
C LYS A 176 -12.97 -13.93 9.58
N GLN A 177 -11.82 -13.29 9.71
CA GLN A 177 -11.61 -12.21 10.69
C GLN A 177 -12.50 -10.98 10.41
N LEU A 178 -12.67 -10.60 9.15
CA LEU A 178 -13.51 -9.49 8.71
C LEU A 178 -14.99 -9.74 9.01
N ASN A 179 -15.47 -10.97 8.88
CA ASN A 179 -16.85 -11.33 9.24
C ASN A 179 -17.10 -11.21 10.76
N ASP A 180 -16.09 -11.52 11.58
CA ASP A 180 -16.21 -11.51 13.03
C ASP A 180 -16.05 -10.11 13.63
N GLN A 181 -15.10 -9.32 13.12
CA GLN A 181 -14.66 -8.06 13.75
C GLN A 181 -14.93 -6.83 12.89
N GLY A 182 -15.30 -7.00 11.62
CA GLY A 182 -15.29 -5.93 10.63
C GLY A 182 -13.88 -5.45 10.32
N GLY A 183 -13.78 -4.39 9.51
CA GLY A 183 -12.51 -3.73 9.22
C GLY A 183 -12.06 -3.83 7.78
N PHE A 184 -10.75 -3.82 7.55
CA PHE A 184 -10.12 -3.73 6.24
C PHE A 184 -8.92 -4.66 6.12
N ALA A 185 -8.83 -5.38 5.02
CA ALA A 185 -7.63 -6.11 4.63
C ALA A 185 -7.50 -6.17 3.11
N ILE A 186 -6.25 -6.22 2.63
CA ILE A 186 -5.99 -6.53 1.24
C ILE A 186 -6.34 -8.00 1.03
N THR A 187 -7.21 -8.25 0.05
CA THR A 187 -7.73 -9.59 -0.28
C THR A 187 -7.36 -9.99 -1.69
N HIS A 188 -7.22 -9.03 -2.59
CA HIS A 188 -6.87 -9.33 -3.98
C HIS A 188 -5.86 -8.33 -4.50
N ILE A 189 -5.22 -8.75 -5.59
CA ILE A 189 -4.41 -7.87 -6.42
C ILE A 189 -4.93 -7.88 -7.85
N ALA A 190 -5.03 -6.70 -8.41
CA ALA A 190 -5.43 -6.48 -9.79
C ALA A 190 -4.25 -6.00 -10.62
N LYS A 191 -4.17 -6.50 -11.85
CA LYS A 191 -3.27 -6.03 -12.90
C LYS A 191 -4.13 -5.60 -14.10
N LEU A 192 -4.00 -4.35 -14.52
CA LEU A 192 -4.64 -3.80 -15.72
C LEU A 192 -3.58 -3.54 -16.78
N GLU A 193 -3.75 -4.13 -17.97
CA GLU A 193 -2.83 -3.98 -19.10
C GLU A 193 -3.59 -3.96 -20.43
N THR A 194 -2.94 -3.44 -21.48
CA THR A 194 -3.45 -3.54 -22.86
C THR A 194 -3.09 -4.90 -23.46
N VAL A 195 -3.98 -5.46 -24.26
CA VAL A 195 -3.84 -6.76 -24.95
C VAL A 195 -3.37 -6.57 -26.38
#